data_AF-A0A7S4CQG1-F1
#
_entry.id   AF-A0A7S4CQG1-F1
#
_cell.length_a   1.000
_cell.length_b   1.000
_cell.length_c   1.000
_cell.angle_alpha   90.00
_cell.angle_beta   90.00
_cell.angle_gamma   90.00
#
_symmetry.space_group_name_H-M   'P 1'
#
loop_
_entity.id
_entity.type
_entity.pdbx_description
1 polymer ?
#
loop_
_entity_poly.entity_id
_entity_poly.type
_entity_poly.pdbx_seq_one_letter_code
_entity_poly.pdbx_strand_id
1 'polypeptide(L)'
;VDRPLFVEIPLQELARTPTPPAPESTVPVLKHVRDKGTNAFDVVVLGAGSIGVPLAMALAHAGKKVACLDSGASPGQGDNKRAIGGIRQTFGQPSKITVMR
;
A
#
# COMPACT_ATOMS: atom_id res chain seq x y z
N VAL A 1 -11.85 -1.83 39.02
CA VAL A 1 -12.20 -0.39 38.88
C VAL A 1 -11.18 0.20 37.94
N ASP A 2 -11.33 -0.09 36.65
CA ASP A 2 -10.40 0.34 35.60
C ASP A 2 -10.82 1.72 35.12
N ARG A 3 -10.05 2.74 35.50
CA ARG A 3 -10.17 4.06 34.89
C ARG A 3 -9.34 4.05 33.61
N PRO A 4 -9.86 4.49 32.45
CA PRO A 4 -9.04 4.66 31.26
C PRO A 4 -7.94 5.71 31.55
N LEU A 5 -6.69 5.34 31.26
CA LEU A 5 -5.56 6.25 31.28
C LEU A 5 -5.70 7.20 30.06
N PHE A 6 -6.42 8.31 30.24
CA PHE A 6 -6.37 9.41 29.28
C PHE A 6 -5.07 10.18 29.53
N VAL A 7 -4.08 9.96 28.67
CA VAL A 7 -2.88 10.79 28.59
C VAL A 7 -3.15 11.83 27.52
N GLU A 8 -3.44 13.07 27.93
CA GLU A 8 -3.47 14.20 27.01
C GLU A 8 -2.03 14.60 26.68
N ILE A 9 -1.55 14.17 25.51
CA ILE A 9 -0.23 14.58 25.02
C ILE A 9 -0.43 15.82 24.13
N PRO A 10 0.27 16.95 24.40
CA PRO A 10 0.18 18.13 23.55
C PRO A 10 0.66 17.81 22.13
N LEU A 11 -0.04 18.35 21.12
CA LEU A 11 0.22 18.05 19.70
C LEU A 11 1.68 18.34 19.27
N GLN A 12 2.31 19.32 19.91
CA GLN A 12 3.71 19.68 19.69
C GLN A 12 4.69 18.56 20.09
N GLU A 13 4.31 17.74 21.06
CA GLU A 13 5.09 16.61 21.56
C GLU A 13 4.88 15.36 20.69
N LEU A 14 3.67 15.17 20.16
CA LEU A 14 3.38 14.14 19.14
C LEU A 14 4.09 14.43 17.80
N ALA A 15 4.21 15.69 17.40
CA ALA A 15 4.92 16.06 16.17
C ALA A 15 6.45 15.89 16.26
N ARG A 16 6.99 15.82 17.48
CA ARG A 16 8.43 15.65 17.74
C ARG A 16 8.83 14.19 17.98
N THR A 17 7.86 13.29 18.13
CA THR A 17 8.16 11.88 18.36
C THR A 17 8.74 11.30 17.07
N PRO A 18 9.91 10.64 17.13
CA PRO A 18 10.47 9.99 15.96
C PRO A 18 9.48 8.95 15.47
N THR A 19 9.19 8.98 14.16
CA THR A 19 8.31 8.00 13.53
C THR A 19 8.85 6.62 13.82
N PRO A 20 8.03 5.68 14.32
CA PRO A 20 8.51 4.32 14.52
C PRO A 20 9.06 3.77 13.20
N PRO A 21 10.17 3.01 13.23
CA PRO A 21 10.69 2.38 12.03
C PRO A 21 9.57 1.53 11.40
N ALA A 22 9.51 1.54 10.07
CA ALA A 22 8.54 0.72 9.36
C ALA A 22 8.66 -0.74 9.83
N PRO A 23 7.54 -1.42 10.10
CA PRO A 23 7.59 -2.82 10.54
C PRO A 23 8.37 -3.63 9.51
N GLU A 24 9.33 -4.42 9.97
CA GLU A 24 10.06 -5.33 9.10
C GLU A 24 9.05 -6.28 8.42
N SER A 25 9.20 -6.41 7.10
CA SER A 25 8.32 -7.22 6.27
C SER A 25 8.32 -8.68 6.74
N THR A 26 7.26 -9.09 7.43
CA THR A 26 7.03 -10.49 7.84
C THR A 26 6.67 -11.39 6.65
N VAL A 27 6.56 -10.81 5.45
CA VAL A 27 6.21 -11.55 4.25
C VAL A 27 7.37 -12.49 3.91
N PRO A 28 7.15 -13.82 3.89
CA PRO A 28 8.21 -14.77 3.57
C PRO A 28 8.73 -14.47 2.18
N VAL A 29 10.03 -14.22 2.05
CA VAL A 29 10.68 -14.06 0.76
C VAL A 29 10.60 -15.40 0.04
N LEU A 30 9.66 -15.50 -0.90
CA LEU A 30 9.50 -16.69 -1.72
C LEU A 30 10.80 -16.94 -2.48
N LYS A 31 11.50 -18.01 -2.12
CA LYS A 31 12.65 -18.52 -2.87
C LYS A 31 12.15 -18.91 -4.26
N HIS A 32 12.27 -18.00 -5.22
CA HIS A 32 11.90 -18.30 -6.60
C HIS A 32 12.82 -19.40 -7.11
N VAL A 33 12.22 -20.54 -7.49
CA VAL A 33 12.86 -21.57 -8.28
C VAL A 33 13.22 -20.93 -9.61
N ARG A 34 14.52 -20.78 -9.88
CA ARG A 34 15.04 -20.27 -11.14
C ARG A 34 14.80 -21.32 -12.21
N ASP A 35 13.86 -21.07 -13.12
CA ASP A 35 13.84 -21.81 -14.36
C ASP A 35 14.83 -21.18 -15.34
N LYS A 36 15.59 -22.04 -16.02
CA LYS A 36 16.83 -21.70 -16.73
C LYS A 36 16.50 -21.06 -18.09
N GLY A 37 16.11 -19.79 -18.07
CA GLY A 37 15.89 -18.96 -19.25
C GLY A 37 16.06 -17.50 -18.85
N THR A 38 16.57 -16.65 -19.73
CA THR A 38 16.83 -15.22 -19.47
C THR A 38 15.67 -14.59 -18.68
N ASN A 39 15.89 -14.20 -17.42
CA ASN A 39 14.87 -13.53 -16.59
C ASN A 39 14.41 -12.26 -17.32
N ALA A 40 13.29 -12.34 -18.03
CA ALA A 40 12.77 -11.25 -18.84
C ALA A 40 12.24 -10.09 -17.97
N PHE A 41 11.88 -10.39 -16.71
CA PHE A 41 11.28 -9.45 -15.76
C PHE A 41 11.98 -9.55 -14.40
N ASP A 42 12.13 -8.39 -13.75
CA ASP A 42 12.66 -8.25 -12.39
C ASP A 42 11.55 -8.44 -11.33
N VAL A 43 10.31 -8.07 -11.67
CA VAL A 43 9.16 -8.12 -10.77
C VAL A 43 7.93 -8.66 -11.51
N VAL A 44 7.17 -9.52 -10.84
CA VAL A 44 5.85 -9.97 -11.30
C VAL A 44 4.79 -9.46 -10.34
N VAL A 45 3.84 -8.69 -10.85
CA VAL A 45 2.68 -8.18 -10.12
C VAL A 45 1.48 -9.06 -10.46
N LEU A 46 0.87 -9.66 -9.44
CA LEU A 46 -0.36 -10.45 -9.59
C LEU A 46 -1.57 -9.57 -9.23
N GLY A 47 -2.45 -9.37 -10.20
CA GLY A 47 -3.65 -8.54 -10.14
C GLY A 47 -3.45 -7.16 -10.77
N ALA A 48 -4.10 -6.91 -11.92
CA ALA A 48 -4.24 -5.63 -12.58
C ALA A 48 -5.45 -4.83 -12.05
N GLY A 49 -5.57 -4.76 -10.72
CA GLY A 49 -6.56 -3.97 -10.00
C GLY A 49 -6.11 -2.54 -9.71
N SER A 50 -6.80 -1.87 -8.79
CA SER A 50 -6.57 -0.45 -8.45
C SER A 50 -5.24 -0.23 -7.72
N ILE A 51 -4.65 -1.31 -7.20
CA ILE A 51 -3.34 -1.30 -6.55
C ILE A 51 -2.25 -1.80 -7.49
N GLY A 52 -2.48 -2.92 -8.19
CA GLY A 52 -1.43 -3.55 -8.99
C GLY A 52 -1.06 -2.79 -10.26
N VAL A 53 -2.02 -2.11 -10.91
CA VAL A 53 -1.72 -1.25 -12.07
C VAL A 53 -0.81 -0.07 -11.69
N PRO A 54 -1.14 0.77 -10.68
CA PRO A 54 -0.24 1.85 -10.29
C PRO A 54 1.08 1.36 -9.71
N LEU A 55 1.11 0.21 -9.02
CA LEU A 55 2.36 -0.40 -8.57
C LEU A 55 3.26 -0.78 -9.75
N ALA A 56 2.71 -1.46 -10.76
CA ALA A 56 3.47 -1.84 -11.94
C ALA A 56 4.00 -0.62 -12.70
N MET A 57 3.20 0.44 -12.80
CA MET A 57 3.62 1.72 -13.40
C MET A 57 4.76 2.37 -12.61
N ALA A 58 4.65 2.44 -11.28
CA ALA A 58 5.69 3.03 -10.43
C ALA A 58 7.01 2.25 -10.51
N LEU A 59 6.94 0.92 -10.54
CA LEU A 59 8.11 0.05 -10.70
C LEU A 59 8.75 0.19 -12.09
N ALA A 60 7.93 0.32 -13.14
CA ALA A 60 8.42 0.61 -14.48
C ALA A 60 9.11 1.97 -14.56
N HIS A 61 8.56 3.02 -13.93
CA HIS A 61 9.21 4.32 -13.79
C HIS A 61 10.53 4.26 -13.01
N ALA A 62 10.64 3.34 -12.05
CA ALA A 62 11.88 3.06 -11.33
C ALA A 62 12.89 2.20 -12.14
N GLY A 63 12.64 1.96 -13.42
CA GLY A 63 13.54 1.24 -14.33
C GLY A 63 13.52 -0.29 -14.18
N LYS A 64 12.49 -0.85 -13.54
CA LYS A 64 12.33 -2.32 -13.42
C LYS A 64 11.56 -2.88 -14.61
N LYS A 65 11.94 -4.08 -15.04
CA LYS A 65 11.14 -4.86 -15.99
C LYS A 65 10.03 -5.56 -15.23
N VAL A 66 8.79 -5.14 -15.46
CA VAL A 66 7.64 -5.63 -14.68
C VAL A 66 6.68 -6.39 -15.57
N ALA A 67 6.24 -7.57 -15.14
CA ALA A 67 5.10 -8.27 -15.72
C ALA A 67 3.89 -8.13 -14.79
N CYS A 68 2.76 -7.62 -15.31
CA CYS A 68 1.50 -7.55 -14.56
C CYS A 68 0.54 -8.59 -15.14
N LEU A 69 0.08 -9.53 -14.30
CA LEU A 69 -0.81 -10.63 -14.70
C LEU A 69 -2.13 -10.51 -13.96
N ASP A 70 -3.25 -10.65 -14.68
CA ASP A 70 -4.60 -10.67 -14.10
C ASP A 70 -5.41 -11.80 -14.75
N SER A 71 -6.35 -12.36 -14.01
CA SER A 71 -7.29 -13.37 -14.51
C SER A 71 -8.37 -12.80 -15.43
N GLY A 72 -8.64 -11.49 -15.35
CA GLY A 72 -9.63 -10.80 -16.16
C GLY A 72 -9.13 -10.50 -17.58
N ALA A 73 -10.07 -10.38 -18.52
CA ALA A 73 -9.77 -10.06 -19.92
C ALA A 73 -9.15 -8.67 -20.11
N SER A 74 -9.25 -7.78 -19.12
CA SER A 74 -8.61 -6.47 -19.10
C SER A 74 -8.38 -6.00 -17.66
N PRO A 75 -7.60 -4.92 -17.45
CA PRO A 75 -7.38 -4.37 -16.12
C PRO A 75 -8.69 -3.94 -15.45
N GLY A 76 -8.78 -4.13 -14.14
CA GLY A 76 -9.91 -3.68 -13.32
C GLY A 76 -11.24 -4.43 -13.54
N GLN A 77 -11.25 -5.61 -14.18
CA GLN A 77 -12.49 -6.37 -14.38
C GLN A 77 -13.13 -6.94 -13.09
N GLY A 78 -12.40 -6.96 -11.97
CA GLY A 78 -12.93 -7.36 -10.66
C GLY A 78 -13.76 -6.26 -9.99
N ASP A 79 -13.53 -6.05 -8.70
CA ASP A 79 -14.30 -5.09 -7.89
C ASP A 79 -14.21 -3.64 -8.36
N ASN A 80 -13.11 -3.29 -9.04
CA ASN A 80 -12.95 -1.96 -9.63
C ASN A 80 -14.07 -1.59 -10.61
N LYS A 81 -14.53 -2.53 -11.44
CA LYS A 81 -15.62 -2.29 -12.40
C LYS A 81 -16.99 -2.20 -11.73
N ARG A 82 -17.12 -2.80 -10.55
CA ARG A 82 -18.34 -2.75 -9.73
C ARG A 82 -18.42 -1.49 -8.87
N ALA A 83 -17.30 -0.82 -8.63
CA ALA A 83 -17.22 0.39 -7.84
C ALA A 83 -17.75 1.61 -8.63
N ILE A 84 -18.50 2.48 -7.96
CA ILE A 84 -19.00 3.75 -8.53
C ILE A 84 -17.94 4.87 -8.57
N GLY A 85 -16.70 4.59 -8.12
CA GLY A 85 -15.61 5.57 -8.08
C GLY A 85 -15.67 6.58 -6.93
N GLY A 86 -16.47 6.34 -5.90
CA GLY A 86 -16.53 7.20 -4.72
C GLY A 86 -15.23 7.16 -3.92
N ILE A 87 -14.59 8.32 -3.73
CA ILE A 87 -13.40 8.47 -2.90
C ILE A 87 -13.77 9.31 -1.68
N ARG A 88 -13.45 8.79 -0.50
CA ARG A 88 -13.69 9.43 0.80
C ARG A 88 -12.44 9.27 1.65
N GLN A 89 -12.01 10.36 2.28
CA GLN A 89 -11.07 10.25 3.39
C GLN A 89 -11.85 9.91 4.67
N THR A 90 -11.48 8.83 5.33
CA THR A 90 -12.02 8.44 6.64
C THR A 90 -10.92 8.66 7.67
N PHE A 91 -11.12 9.61 8.57
CA PHE A 91 -10.18 9.93 9.63
C PHE A 91 -10.63 9.27 10.93
N GLY A 92 -9.80 8.40 11.50
CA GLY A 92 -10.10 7.73 12.78
C GLY A 92 -9.65 8.50 14.02
N GLN A 93 -8.84 9.55 13.87
CA GLN A 93 -8.28 10.33 14.98
C GLN A 93 -8.27 11.83 14.64
N PRO A 94 -8.60 12.73 15.58
CA PRO A 94 -8.59 14.17 15.36
C PRO A 94 -7.22 14.73 14.95
N SER A 95 -6.12 14.11 15.41
CA SER A 95 -4.76 14.51 15.05
C SER A 95 -4.42 14.32 13.57
N LYS A 96 -5.23 13.56 12.82
CA LYS A 96 -5.05 13.28 11.38
C LYS A 96 -5.79 14.28 10.48
N ILE A 97 -6.43 15.29 11.05
CA ILE A 97 -7.08 16.38 10.32
C ILE A 97 -6.52 17.73 10.77
N THR A 98 -6.25 18.61 9.81
CA THR A 98 -5.97 20.03 10.11
C THR A 98 -7.29 20.69 10.49
N VAL A 99 -7.53 20.86 11.79
CA VAL A 99 -8.63 21.69 12.28
C VAL A 99 -8.19 23.14 12.14
N MET A 100 -8.68 23.83 11.11
CA MET A 100 -8.42 25.25 10.92
C MET A 100 -9.03 26.04 12.08
N ARG A 101 -8.25 26.93 12.68
CA ARG A 101 -8.61 27.73 13.86
C ARG A 101 -8.97 29.15 13.45
#